data_AF-A0A961HQD4-F1
#
_entry.id   AF-A0A961HQD4-F1
#
_cell.length_a   1.000
_cell.length_b   1.000
_cell.length_c   1.000
_cell.angle_alpha   90.00
_cell.angle_beta   90.00
_cell.angle_gamma   90.00
#
_symmetry.space_group_name_H-M   'P 1'
#
loop_
_entity.id
_entity.type
_entity.pdbx_description
1 polymer ?
#
loop_
_entity_poly.entity_id
_entity_poly.type
_entity_poly.pdbx_seq_one_letter_code
_entity_poly.pdbx_strand_id
1 'polypeptide(L)'
;MPKIRPLYWIPLALLLLLGGAYLAVFELPYWQTPRVIPVRLSNAHLENGDLVFRNGNSFMSDRIVDLSPEKIELSHAGVLVKRGDKFFVIHIVGDHFENY
;
A
#
# COMPACT_ATOMS: atom_id res chain seq x y z
N MET A 1 -38.35 42.64 3.64
CA MET A 1 -37.54 41.59 2.98
C MET A 1 -36.51 41.06 3.96
N PRO A 2 -36.56 39.80 4.42
CA PRO A 2 -35.56 39.28 5.33
C PRO A 2 -34.27 38.95 4.55
N LYS A 3 -33.14 39.48 5.01
CA LYS A 3 -31.79 39.12 4.51
C LYS A 3 -31.42 37.75 5.08
N ILE A 4 -31.56 36.70 4.29
CA ILE A 4 -31.08 35.35 4.63
C ILE A 4 -29.54 35.44 4.75
N ARG A 5 -29.00 35.21 5.95
CA ARG A 5 -27.54 35.25 6.19
C ARG A 5 -26.88 33.97 5.66
N PRO A 6 -25.62 34.04 5.18
CA PRO A 6 -24.91 32.92 4.55
C PRO A 6 -24.35 31.94 5.59
N LEU A 7 -25.17 31.44 6.52
CA LEU A 7 -24.69 30.55 7.59
C LEU A 7 -24.45 29.10 7.11
N TYR A 8 -25.07 28.70 6.00
CA TYR A 8 -24.95 27.34 5.45
C TYR A 8 -23.62 27.07 4.71
N TRP A 9 -22.83 28.11 4.42
CA TRP A 9 -21.57 27.97 3.67
C TRP A 9 -20.44 27.43 4.53
N ILE A 10 -20.46 27.70 5.85
CA ILE A 10 -19.45 27.21 6.78
C ILE A 10 -19.47 25.68 6.92
N PRO A 11 -20.61 25.02 7.21
CA PRO A 11 -20.65 23.56 7.27
C PRO A 11 -20.36 22.91 5.92
N LEU A 12 -20.80 23.51 4.80
CA LEU A 12 -20.49 23.01 3.46
C LEU A 12 -18.99 23.08 3.14
N ALA A 13 -18.34 24.20 3.45
CA ALA A 13 -16.91 24.36 3.26
C ALA A 13 -16.11 23.40 4.17
N LEU A 14 -16.58 23.17 5.39
CA LEU A 14 -15.98 22.19 6.31
C LEU A 14 -16.11 20.76 5.77
N LEU A 15 -17.27 20.41 5.22
CA LEU A 15 -17.51 19.08 4.65
C LEU A 15 -16.66 18.82 3.39
N LEU A 16 -16.48 19.84 2.54
CA LEU A 16 -15.60 19.78 1.38
C LEU A 16 -14.12 19.70 1.77
N LEU A 17 -13.69 20.42 2.82
CA LEU A 17 -12.33 20.32 3.35
C LEU A 17 -12.06 18.95 3.96
N LEU A 18 -13.01 18.39 4.71
CA LEU A 18 -12.89 17.05 5.28
C LEU A 18 -12.88 15.96 4.20
N GLY A 19 -13.73 16.08 3.18
CA GLY A 19 -13.75 15.16 2.04
C GLY A 19 -12.46 15.24 1.20
N GLY A 20 -11.95 16.45 0.96
CA GLY A 20 -10.68 16.67 0.27
C GLY A 20 -9.48 16.13 1.06
N ALA A 21 -9.46 16.32 2.38
CA ALA A 21 -8.44 15.76 3.25
C ALA A 21 -8.49 14.24 3.34
N TYR A 22 -9.70 13.64 3.35
CA TYR A 22 -9.88 12.19 3.31
C TYR A 22 -9.29 11.60 2.03
N LEU A 23 -9.66 12.15 0.86
CA LEU A 23 -9.08 11.72 -0.41
C LEU A 23 -7.56 11.94 -0.44
N ALA A 24 -7.05 13.07 0.06
CA ALA A 24 -5.62 13.33 0.07
C ALA A 24 -4.82 12.38 0.98
N VAL A 25 -5.40 11.88 2.08
CA VAL A 25 -4.73 10.93 2.98
C VAL A 25 -4.87 9.48 2.50
N PHE A 26 -5.99 9.14 1.85
CA PHE A 26 -6.30 7.76 1.44
C PHE A 26 -6.02 7.43 -0.05
N GLU A 27 -5.86 8.41 -0.94
CA GLU A 27 -5.63 8.20 -2.38
C GLU A 27 -4.23 8.65 -2.84
N LEU A 28 -3.55 9.53 -2.11
CA LEU A 28 -2.27 10.12 -2.49
C LEU A 28 -1.23 9.89 -1.36
N PRO A 29 -0.07 9.22 -1.50
CA PRO A 29 0.53 8.52 -2.64
C PRO A 29 1.31 7.24 -2.18
N TYR A 30 0.68 6.20 -1.64
CA TYR A 30 1.43 4.96 -1.31
C TYR A 30 1.87 4.20 -2.58
N TRP A 31 1.27 4.53 -3.72
CA TRP A 31 1.56 3.91 -5.02
C TRP A 31 2.65 4.61 -5.85
N GLN A 32 2.99 5.88 -5.57
CA GLN A 32 3.61 6.73 -6.60
C GLN A 32 5.15 6.82 -6.61
N THR A 33 5.88 5.89 -6.01
CA THR A 33 7.27 5.70 -6.44
C THR A 33 7.63 4.22 -6.43
N PRO A 34 7.97 3.62 -7.59
CA PRO A 34 8.68 2.35 -7.58
C PRO A 34 10.03 2.60 -6.91
N ARG A 35 10.10 2.34 -5.60
CA ARG A 35 11.38 2.31 -4.89
C ARG A 35 12.13 1.09 -5.40
N VAL A 36 13.10 1.33 -6.25
CA VAL A 36 14.11 0.31 -6.58
C VAL A 36 14.97 0.15 -5.34
N ILE A 37 14.59 -0.81 -4.49
CA ILE A 37 15.40 -1.17 -3.33
C ILE A 37 16.44 -2.18 -3.84
N PRO A 38 17.74 -1.83 -3.84
CA PRO A 38 18.77 -2.80 -4.17
C PRO A 38 18.82 -3.86 -3.08
N VAL A 39 18.19 -5.00 -3.34
CA VAL A 39 18.28 -6.17 -2.46
C VAL A 39 19.65 -6.79 -2.67
N ARG A 40 20.51 -6.72 -1.65
CA ARG A 40 21.79 -7.46 -1.64
C ARG A 40 21.47 -8.92 -1.32
N LEU A 41 21.46 -9.75 -2.36
CA LEU A 41 21.33 -11.19 -2.25
C LEU A 41 22.70 -11.74 -1.82
N SER A 42 22.86 -12.06 -0.53
CA SER A 42 24.13 -12.55 0.01
C SER A 42 24.38 -13.98 -0.44
N ASN A 43 25.32 -14.24 -1.35
CA ASN A 43 25.88 -15.56 -1.74
C ASN A 43 24.91 -16.77 -1.83
N ALA A 44 23.60 -16.52 -1.91
CA ALA A 44 22.57 -17.53 -1.87
C ALA A 44 22.46 -18.12 -3.28
N HIS A 45 22.48 -19.44 -3.37
CA HIS A 45 22.16 -20.11 -4.62
C HIS A 45 20.65 -19.95 -4.83
N LEU A 46 20.27 -18.88 -5.52
CA LEU A 46 18.87 -18.57 -5.79
C LEU A 46 18.38 -19.33 -7.01
N GLU A 47 17.24 -19.99 -6.84
CA GLU A 47 16.63 -20.85 -7.84
C GLU A 47 15.19 -20.46 -8.14
N ASN A 48 14.68 -20.97 -9.27
CA ASN A 48 13.28 -20.83 -9.61
C ASN A 48 12.41 -21.52 -8.55
N GLY A 49 11.42 -20.81 -8.02
CA GLY A 49 10.52 -21.34 -6.99
C GLY A 49 10.85 -20.88 -5.58
N ASP A 50 12.01 -20.25 -5.36
CA ASP A 50 12.34 -19.65 -4.07
C ASP A 50 11.30 -18.60 -3.67
N LEU A 51 10.97 -18.55 -2.38
CA LEU A 51 10.03 -17.59 -1.85
C LEU A 51 10.75 -16.33 -1.38
N VAL A 52 10.22 -15.19 -1.79
CA VAL A 52 10.67 -13.87 -1.32
C VAL A 52 9.60 -13.31 -0.41
N PHE A 53 9.97 -13.05 0.84
CA PHE A 53 9.11 -12.40 1.83
C PHE A 53 9.58 -10.98 2.07
N ARG A 54 8.65 -10.05 2.30
CA ARG A 54 8.96 -8.69 2.70
C ARG A 54 7.88 -8.11 3.61
N ASN A 55 8.26 -7.09 4.37
CA ASN A 55 7.28 -6.18 4.96
C ASN A 55 6.98 -5.05 3.96
N GLY A 56 5.71 -4.93 3.58
CA GLY A 56 5.23 -3.78 2.84
C GLY A 56 5.08 -2.55 3.74
N ASN A 57 4.92 -1.38 3.14
CA ASN A 57 4.81 -0.10 3.85
C ASN A 57 3.43 0.55 3.65
N SER A 58 2.40 -0.27 3.46
CA SER A 58 1.01 0.19 3.29
C SER A 58 0.19 -0.07 4.55
N PHE A 59 -0.92 0.65 4.71
CA PHE A 59 -1.88 0.40 5.80
C PHE A 59 -2.31 -1.08 5.86
N MET A 60 -2.53 -1.73 4.72
CA MET A 60 -2.86 -3.16 4.67
C MET A 60 -1.69 -4.04 5.11
N SER A 61 -0.44 -3.61 4.87
CA SER A 61 0.72 -4.34 5.36
C SER A 61 0.77 -4.35 6.88
N ASP A 62 0.54 -3.19 7.51
CA ASP A 62 0.50 -3.06 8.96
C ASP A 62 -0.61 -3.94 9.56
N ARG A 63 -1.80 -3.95 8.93
CA ARG A 63 -2.91 -4.82 9.34
C ARG A 63 -2.59 -6.31 9.24
N ILE A 64 -1.90 -6.75 8.19
CA ILE A 64 -1.50 -8.16 8.04
C ILE A 64 -0.53 -8.56 9.16
N VAL A 65 0.43 -7.69 9.49
CA VAL A 65 1.38 -7.92 10.59
C VAL A 65 0.64 -8.00 11.94
N ASP A 66 -0.31 -7.09 12.20
CA ASP A 66 -1.10 -7.08 13.44
C ASP A 66 -1.98 -8.33 13.60
N LEU A 67 -2.50 -8.88 12.50
CA LEU A 67 -3.31 -10.09 12.48
C LEU A 67 -2.49 -11.38 12.56
N SER A 68 -1.17 -11.30 12.38
CA SER A 68 -0.27 -12.44 12.51
C SER A 68 -0.25 -12.91 13.98
N PRO A 69 -0.61 -14.18 14.27
CA PRO A 69 -0.62 -14.70 15.64
C PRO A 69 0.75 -14.58 16.32
N GLU A 70 1.81 -14.69 15.53
CA GLU A 70 3.21 -14.62 15.96
C GLU A 70 3.81 -13.21 15.83
N LYS A 71 3.02 -12.22 15.36
CA LYS A 71 3.46 -10.85 15.08
C LYS A 71 4.70 -10.77 14.18
N ILE A 72 4.79 -11.70 13.23
CA ILE A 72 5.88 -11.71 12.26
C ILE A 72 5.75 -10.47 11.35
N GLU A 73 6.83 -9.71 11.20
CA GLU A 73 6.92 -8.51 10.36
C GLU A 73 7.01 -8.86 8.86
N LEU A 74 6.09 -9.68 8.36
CA LEU A 74 6.00 -10.06 6.95
C LEU A 74 4.56 -9.89 6.50
N SER A 75 4.35 -9.02 5.52
CA SER A 75 3.02 -8.74 4.97
C SER A 75 2.85 -9.19 3.52
N HIS A 76 3.94 -9.52 2.83
CA HIS A 76 3.93 -9.79 1.41
C HIS A 76 4.88 -10.93 1.05
N ALA A 77 4.45 -11.77 0.11
CA ALA A 77 5.23 -12.88 -0.41
C ALA A 77 5.16 -12.94 -1.95
N GLY A 78 6.19 -13.50 -2.56
CA GLY A 78 6.25 -13.75 -3.99
C GLY A 78 7.16 -14.92 -4.33
N VAL A 79 7.06 -15.40 -5.56
CA VAL A 79 7.88 -16.49 -6.07
C VAL A 79 8.96 -15.92 -6.99
N LEU A 80 10.19 -16.33 -6.76
CA LEU A 80 11.34 -15.96 -7.57
C LEU A 80 11.33 -16.75 -8.89
N VAL A 81 11.54 -16.02 -9.98
CA VAL A 81 11.69 -16.57 -11.34
C VAL A 81 12.90 -15.95 -12.00
N LYS A 82 13.86 -16.79 -12.40
CA LYS A 82 15.05 -16.48 -13.17
C LYS A 82 14.76 -16.65 -14.67
N ARG A 83 14.99 -15.60 -15.45
CA ARG A 83 15.00 -15.65 -16.93
C ARG A 83 16.30 -15.03 -17.45
N GLY A 84 17.17 -15.87 -18.01
CA GLY A 84 18.54 -15.48 -18.34
C GLY A 84 19.31 -15.02 -17.10
N ASP A 85 19.96 -13.86 -17.18
CA ASP A 85 20.74 -13.27 -16.09
C ASP A 85 19.90 -12.35 -15.16
N LYS A 86 18.57 -12.39 -15.28
CA LYS A 86 17.67 -11.53 -14.51
C LYS A 86 16.77 -12.36 -13.60
N PHE A 87 16.56 -11.84 -12.40
CA PHE A 87 15.57 -12.33 -11.46
C PHE A 87 14.33 -11.44 -11.46
N PHE A 88 13.17 -12.08 -11.37
CA PHE A 88 11.86 -11.47 -11.27
C PHE A 88 11.16 -12.06 -10.05
N VAL A 89 10.30 -11.28 -9.41
CA VAL A 89 9.41 -11.79 -8.35
C VAL A 89 7.99 -11.69 -8.87
N ILE A 90 7.32 -12.83 -9.00
CA ILE A 90 5.91 -12.89 -9.32
C ILE A 90 5.15 -12.91 -7.99
N HIS A 91 4.28 -11.94 -7.78
CA HIS A 91 3.43 -11.88 -6.59
C HIS A 91 2.03 -11.36 -6.94
N ILE A 92 1.07 -11.64 -6.07
CA ILE A 92 -0.27 -11.06 -6.15
C ILE A 92 -0.21 -9.71 -5.44
N VAL A 93 -0.66 -8.65 -6.12
CA VAL A 93 -0.89 -7.35 -5.48
C VAL A 93 -2.35 -7.33 -5.06
N GLY A 94 -2.60 -7.26 -3.76
CA GLY A 94 -3.95 -7.05 -3.23
C GLY A 94 -4.35 -5.59 -3.40
N ASP A 95 -4.80 -5.23 -4.60
CA ASP A 95 -5.27 -3.86 -4.93
C ASP A 95 -6.81 -3.79 -5.05
N HIS A 96 -7.52 -4.82 -4.61
CA HIS A 96 -8.97 -4.90 -4.74
C HIS A 96 -9.67 -4.90 -3.38
N PHE A 97 -9.86 -3.69 -2.84
CA PHE A 97 -10.84 -3.40 -1.79
C PHE A 97 -11.77 -2.24 -2.17
N GLU A 98 -12.11 -2.08 -3.46
CA GLU A 98 -13.11 -1.06 -3.85
C GLU A 98 -14.55 -1.40 -3.41
N ASN A 99 -14.86 -2.61 -2.91
CA ASN A 99 -16.26 -3.01 -2.67
C ASN A 99 -16.50 -4.03 -1.52
N TYR A 100 -15.91 -3.85 -0.34
CA TYR A 100 -16.37 -4.57 0.87
C TYR A 100 -16.52 -3.63 2.07
#